data_AF-A0A915LS75-F1
#
_entry.id   AF-A0A915LS75-F1
#
_cell.length_a   1.000
_cell.length_b   1.000
_cell.length_c   1.000
_cell.angle_alpha   90.00
_cell.angle_beta   90.00
_cell.angle_gamma   90.00
#
_symmetry.space_group_name_H-M   'P 1'
#
loop_
_entity.id
_entity.type
_entity.pdbx_description
1 polymer ?
#
loop_
_entity_poly.entity_id
_entity_poly.type
_entity_poly.pdbx_seq_one_letter_code
_entity_poly.pdbx_strand_id
1 'polypeptide(L)'
;MTISYEEEFSSSMLRWRGSIWKAVLKDLIGFYIAYYVILYVQWGLMDEKQKEYFTGWIKWCEIGTQYIPLSFLLGFFVAVVVARWWEQFNWISWPDKLMMTVSTCLPGKENLEVRKTIARWSSLQSAIAWTGISVRTLKRFPTERHLVESKLMTEEEYDLYMSVNAPHGKWFVPLLWILNLLKQQLRERRIDTVQMQMLVDQLYKFRDGFAMLYVYDWVKVPLRGREDQEWFSERPVS
;
A
#
# COMPACT_ATOMS: atom_id res chain seq x y z
N MET A 1 -2.76 8.24 -7.13
CA MET A 1 -3.91 9.01 -7.66
C MET A 1 -5.05 8.04 -7.66
N THR A 2 -5.93 8.17 -6.66
CA THR A 2 -7.24 7.52 -6.68
C THR A 2 -8.06 8.18 -7.78
N ILE A 3 -8.83 7.39 -8.51
CA ILE A 3 -9.67 7.91 -9.58
C ILE A 3 -11.12 7.77 -9.11
N SER A 4 -11.82 8.89 -8.98
CA SER A 4 -13.23 8.95 -8.66
C SER A 4 -14.01 9.22 -9.94
N TYR A 5 -15.06 8.45 -10.20
CA TYR A 5 -15.96 8.62 -11.33
C TYR A 5 -17.40 8.67 -10.82
N GLU A 6 -18.18 9.65 -11.27
CA GLU A 6 -19.62 9.76 -10.99
C GLU A 6 -20.47 9.57 -12.27
N GLU A 7 -19.86 9.14 -13.38
CA GLU A 7 -20.49 9.11 -14.71
C GLU A 7 -20.82 7.69 -15.21
N GLU A 8 -21.65 7.63 -16.27
CA GLU A 8 -22.09 6.42 -16.96
C GLU A 8 -20.93 5.59 -17.56
N PHE A 9 -21.13 4.27 -17.59
CA PHE A 9 -20.12 3.26 -17.98
C PHE A 9 -19.51 3.47 -19.38
N SER A 10 -20.30 3.98 -20.34
CA SER A 10 -19.91 4.21 -21.73
C SER A 10 -18.81 5.27 -21.88
N SER A 11 -18.91 6.38 -21.14
CA SER A 11 -17.91 7.46 -21.08
C SER A 11 -16.58 6.94 -20.50
N SER A 12 -16.66 6.03 -19.53
CA SER A 12 -15.49 5.44 -18.87
C SER A 12 -14.62 4.57 -19.78
N MET A 13 -15.23 3.89 -20.78
CA MET A 13 -14.50 3.02 -21.71
C MET A 13 -13.54 3.76 -22.64
N LEU A 14 -13.82 5.02 -22.97
CA LEU A 14 -13.04 5.82 -23.93
C LEU A 14 -11.88 6.58 -23.27
N ARG A 15 -11.74 6.49 -21.95
CA ARG A 15 -10.70 7.24 -21.22
C ARG A 15 -9.36 6.54 -21.27
N TRP A 16 -8.26 7.30 -21.23
CA TRP A 16 -6.89 6.75 -21.27
C TRP A 16 -6.22 6.64 -19.89
N ARG A 17 -6.50 7.57 -18.97
CA ARG A 17 -5.90 7.55 -17.63
C ARG A 17 -6.61 6.54 -16.74
N GLY A 18 -5.89 5.48 -16.35
CA GLY A 18 -6.41 4.43 -15.45
C GLY A 18 -7.33 3.42 -16.11
N SER A 19 -7.41 3.42 -17.45
CA SER A 19 -8.24 2.49 -18.19
C SER A 19 -7.54 1.16 -18.47
N ILE A 20 -8.35 0.15 -18.77
CA ILE A 20 -7.91 -1.18 -19.20
C ILE A 20 -6.98 -1.07 -20.41
N TRP A 21 -7.26 -0.15 -21.34
CA TRP A 21 -6.42 0.08 -22.51
C TRP A 21 -4.98 0.38 -22.13
N LYS A 22 -4.73 1.28 -21.17
CA LYS A 22 -3.35 1.60 -20.76
C LYS A 22 -2.63 0.39 -20.13
N ALA A 23 -3.37 -0.48 -19.45
CA ALA A 23 -2.80 -1.66 -18.80
C ALA A 23 -2.49 -2.78 -19.81
N VAL A 24 -3.41 -3.05 -20.75
CA VAL A 24 -3.36 -4.24 -21.62
C VAL A 24 -2.76 -3.94 -23.00
N LEU A 25 -2.71 -2.68 -23.44
CA LEU A 25 -2.34 -2.35 -24.83
C LEU A 25 -0.95 -2.87 -25.22
N LYS A 26 0.04 -2.82 -24.32
CA LYS A 26 1.39 -3.35 -24.62
C LYS A 26 1.37 -4.85 -24.87
N ASP A 27 0.68 -5.59 -24.01
CA ASP A 27 0.55 -7.05 -24.11
C ASP A 27 -0.29 -7.43 -25.34
N LEU A 28 -1.35 -6.67 -25.62
CA LEU A 28 -2.22 -6.85 -26.77
C LEU A 28 -1.48 -6.62 -28.10
N ILE A 29 -0.67 -5.57 -28.19
CA ILE A 29 0.17 -5.31 -29.37
C ILE A 29 1.16 -6.47 -29.56
N GLY A 30 1.83 -6.91 -28.49
CA GLY A 30 2.72 -8.07 -28.54
C GLY A 30 2.01 -9.34 -29.02
N PHE A 31 0.80 -9.60 -28.53
CA PHE A 31 -0.03 -10.73 -28.95
C PHE A 31 -0.39 -10.66 -30.44
N TYR A 32 -0.84 -9.50 -30.93
CA TYR A 32 -1.17 -9.34 -32.35
C TYR A 32 0.06 -9.47 -33.25
N ILE A 33 1.21 -8.93 -32.85
CA ILE A 33 2.46 -9.10 -33.61
C ILE A 33 2.79 -10.59 -33.72
N ALA A 34 2.78 -11.33 -32.63
CA ALA A 34 3.04 -12.78 -32.65
C ALA A 34 2.02 -13.52 -33.52
N TYR A 35 0.74 -13.19 -33.39
CA TYR A 35 -0.33 -13.78 -34.19
C TYR A 35 -0.13 -13.55 -35.70
N TYR A 36 0.17 -12.32 -36.12
CA TYR A 36 0.39 -12.00 -37.52
C TYR A 36 1.69 -12.58 -38.07
N VAL A 37 2.74 -12.71 -37.25
CA VAL A 37 3.97 -13.43 -37.64
C VAL A 37 3.66 -14.90 -37.92
N ILE A 38 2.89 -15.56 -37.06
CA ILE A 38 2.48 -16.96 -37.27
C ILE A 38 1.62 -17.08 -38.54
N LEU A 39 0.66 -16.17 -38.74
CA LEU A 39 -0.18 -16.14 -39.94
C LEU A 39 0.66 -15.95 -41.22
N TYR A 40 1.63 -15.04 -41.18
CA TYR A 40 2.53 -14.80 -42.31
C TYR A 40 3.38 -16.02 -42.63
N VAL A 41 3.92 -16.71 -41.61
CA VAL A 41 4.67 -17.96 -41.80
C VAL A 41 3.78 -19.05 -42.41
N GLN A 42 2.55 -19.21 -41.90
CA GLN A 42 1.60 -20.18 -42.43
C GLN A 42 1.26 -19.91 -43.90
N TRP A 43 1.05 -18.65 -44.28
CA TRP A 43 0.58 -18.31 -45.63
C TRP A 43 1.71 -18.22 -46.66
N GLY A 44 2.84 -17.61 -46.29
CA GLY A 44 3.94 -17.28 -47.20
C GLY A 44 5.10 -18.28 -47.25
N LEU A 45 5.32 -19.09 -46.20
CA LEU A 45 6.51 -19.94 -46.08
C LEU A 45 6.21 -21.45 -46.05
N MET A 46 5.02 -21.86 -45.61
CA MET A 46 4.69 -23.29 -45.44
C MET A 46 4.14 -23.94 -46.73
N ASP A 47 4.64 -25.14 -47.02
CA ASP A 47 4.14 -26.01 -48.10
C ASP A 47 2.84 -26.73 -47.71
N GLU A 48 2.12 -27.30 -48.68
CA GLU A 48 0.79 -27.92 -48.52
C GLU A 48 0.77 -28.98 -47.40
N LYS A 49 1.79 -29.85 -47.35
CA LYS A 49 1.92 -30.88 -46.31
C LYS A 49 2.21 -30.29 -44.93
N GLN A 50 2.98 -29.22 -44.84
CA GLN A 50 3.31 -28.57 -43.57
C GLN A 50 2.09 -27.86 -42.97
N LYS A 51 1.23 -27.27 -43.82
CA LYS A 51 -0.04 -26.67 -43.41
C LYS A 51 -0.99 -27.69 -42.78
N GLU A 52 -1.00 -28.92 -43.28
CA GLU A 52 -1.80 -30.02 -42.72
C GLU A 52 -1.35 -30.38 -41.30
N TYR A 53 -0.03 -30.54 -41.08
CA TYR A 53 0.52 -30.75 -39.74
C TYR A 53 0.24 -29.58 -38.79
N PHE A 54 0.35 -28.34 -39.27
CA PHE A 54 0.05 -27.15 -38.47
C PHE A 54 -1.43 -27.08 -38.05
N THR A 55 -2.34 -27.51 -38.92
CA THR A 55 -3.78 -27.63 -38.59
C THR A 55 -4.01 -28.62 -37.45
N GLY A 56 -3.23 -29.71 -37.39
CA GLY A 56 -3.23 -30.64 -36.25
C GLY A 56 -2.82 -29.97 -34.94
N TRP A 57 -1.78 -29.11 -34.97
CA TRP A 57 -1.34 -28.33 -33.81
C TRP A 57 -2.41 -27.34 -33.31
N ILE A 58 -3.09 -26.64 -34.22
CA ILE A 58 -4.18 -25.72 -33.86
C ILE A 58 -5.28 -26.46 -33.10
N LYS A 59 -5.73 -27.61 -33.62
CA LYS A 59 -6.76 -28.43 -32.97
C LYS A 59 -6.31 -28.92 -31.59
N TRP A 60 -5.05 -29.29 -31.45
CA TRP A 60 -4.49 -29.69 -30.16
C TRP A 60 -4.50 -28.55 -29.14
N CYS A 61 -4.11 -27.34 -29.55
CA CYS A 61 -4.19 -26.14 -28.71
C CYS A 61 -5.63 -25.74 -28.34
N GLU A 62 -6.59 -25.92 -29.26
CA GLU A 62 -8.02 -25.67 -29.02
C GLU A 62 -8.55 -26.58 -27.91
N ILE A 63 -8.24 -27.87 -27.99
CA ILE A 63 -8.57 -28.86 -26.96
C ILE A 63 -7.90 -28.47 -25.61
N GLY A 64 -6.62 -28.08 -25.64
CA GLY A 64 -5.89 -27.60 -24.47
C GLY A 64 -6.55 -26.41 -23.75
N THR A 65 -7.13 -25.48 -24.53
CA THR A 65 -7.78 -24.27 -24.00
C THR A 65 -9.07 -24.58 -23.24
N GLN A 66 -9.76 -25.68 -23.58
CA GLN A 66 -11.02 -26.07 -22.94
C GLN A 66 -10.83 -26.73 -21.56
N TYR A 67 -9.64 -27.28 -21.27
CA TYR A 67 -9.39 -28.01 -20.01
C TYR A 67 -9.28 -27.10 -18.78
N ILE A 68 -8.87 -25.84 -18.95
CA ILE A 68 -8.65 -24.92 -17.83
C ILE A 68 -9.73 -23.84 -17.85
N PRO A 69 -10.67 -23.82 -16.88
CA PRO A 69 -11.66 -22.76 -16.77
C PRO A 69 -10.99 -21.49 -16.22
N LEU A 70 -10.21 -20.82 -17.07
CA LEU A 70 -9.44 -19.62 -16.72
C LEU A 70 -10.34 -18.52 -16.14
N SER A 71 -11.55 -18.36 -16.68
CA SER A 71 -12.52 -17.39 -16.18
C SER A 71 -12.92 -17.63 -14.73
N PHE A 72 -13.05 -18.88 -14.31
CA PHE A 72 -13.39 -19.23 -12.93
C PHE A 72 -12.24 -18.91 -11.98
N LEU A 73 -11.02 -19.33 -12.33
CA LEU A 73 -9.82 -19.06 -11.54
C LEU A 73 -9.54 -17.56 -11.43
N LEU A 74 -9.68 -16.82 -12.54
CA LEU A 74 -9.52 -15.38 -12.58
C LEU A 74 -10.59 -14.69 -11.72
N GLY A 75 -11.85 -15.13 -11.80
CA GLY A 75 -12.93 -14.59 -10.98
C GLY A 75 -12.66 -14.74 -9.48
N PHE A 76 -12.24 -15.93 -9.04
CA PHE A 76 -11.86 -16.18 -7.65
C PHE A 76 -10.66 -15.32 -7.23
N PHE A 77 -9.61 -15.27 -8.04
CA PHE A 77 -8.41 -14.48 -7.75
C PHE A 77 -8.73 -12.98 -7.62
N VAL A 78 -9.46 -12.43 -8.58
CA VAL A 78 -9.87 -11.02 -8.57
C VAL A 78 -10.73 -10.71 -7.35
N ALA A 79 -11.66 -11.60 -6.98
CA ALA A 79 -12.50 -11.42 -5.78
C ALA A 79 -11.64 -11.31 -4.51
N VAL A 80 -10.64 -12.18 -4.33
CA VAL A 80 -9.72 -12.13 -3.18
C VAL A 80 -8.89 -10.85 -3.18
N VAL A 81 -8.37 -10.45 -4.34
CA VAL A 81 -7.56 -9.22 -4.46
C VAL A 81 -8.39 -7.98 -4.16
N VAL A 82 -9.61 -7.88 -4.67
CA VAL A 82 -10.52 -6.74 -4.42
C VAL A 82 -10.92 -6.69 -2.95
N ALA A 83 -11.26 -7.82 -2.34
CA ALA A 83 -11.59 -7.89 -0.91
C ALA A 83 -10.42 -7.36 -0.05
N ARG A 84 -9.19 -7.84 -0.31
CA ARG A 84 -8.00 -7.38 0.42
C ARG A 84 -7.65 -5.92 0.15
N TRP A 85 -7.87 -5.42 -1.06
CA TRP A 85 -7.68 -4.01 -1.37
C TRP A 85 -8.64 -3.13 -0.55
N TRP A 86 -9.91 -3.55 -0.45
CA TRP A 86 -10.91 -2.84 0.33
C TRP A 86 -10.61 -2.88 1.83
N GLU A 87 -10.19 -4.02 2.36
CA GLU A 87 -9.76 -4.13 3.76
C GLU A 87 -8.56 -3.23 4.05
N GLN A 88 -7.53 -3.22 3.20
CA GLN A 88 -6.40 -2.30 3.35
C GLN A 88 -6.85 -0.84 3.36
N PHE A 89 -7.79 -0.47 2.47
CA PHE A 89 -8.35 0.88 2.46
C PHE A 89 -9.05 1.23 3.79
N ASN A 90 -9.81 0.29 4.38
CA ASN A 90 -10.49 0.51 5.66
C ASN A 90 -9.53 0.64 6.86
N TRP A 91 -8.34 0.04 6.79
CA TRP A 91 -7.32 0.15 7.84
C TRP A 91 -6.46 1.42 7.73
N ILE A 92 -6.62 2.23 6.67
CA ILE A 92 -5.94 3.52 6.56
C ILE A 92 -6.32 4.40 7.75
N SER A 93 -5.34 4.63 8.62
CA SER A 93 -5.52 5.39 9.84
C SER A 93 -5.31 6.87 9.57
N TRP A 94 -6.35 7.65 9.84
CA TRP A 94 -6.34 9.10 9.76
C TRP A 94 -6.16 9.70 11.16
N PRO A 95 -5.35 10.77 11.31
CA PRO A 95 -5.14 11.39 12.60
C PRO A 95 -6.36 12.17 13.12
N ASP A 96 -7.41 12.33 12.30
CA ASP A 96 -8.56 13.18 12.58
C ASP A 96 -9.24 12.86 13.92
N LYS A 97 -9.56 11.58 14.17
CA LYS A 97 -10.20 11.15 15.43
C LYS A 97 -9.32 11.45 16.64
N LEU A 98 -8.02 11.15 16.53
CA LEU A 98 -7.02 11.44 17.56
C LEU A 98 -6.97 12.95 17.83
N MET A 99 -6.90 13.77 16.78
CA MET A 99 -6.79 15.22 16.90
C MET A 99 -8.07 15.88 17.43
N MET A 100 -9.24 15.34 17.12
CA MET A 100 -10.50 15.78 17.73
C MET A 100 -10.48 15.52 19.24
N THR A 101 -10.07 14.32 19.68
CA THR A 101 -9.96 14.00 21.11
C THR A 101 -8.91 14.87 21.81
N VAL A 102 -7.74 15.08 21.19
CA VAL A 102 -6.69 15.99 21.69
C VAL A 102 -7.22 17.42 21.87
N SER A 103 -8.02 17.91 20.91
CA SER A 103 -8.60 19.25 20.98
C SER A 103 -9.63 19.40 22.10
N THR A 104 -10.39 18.35 22.40
CA THR A 104 -11.36 18.32 23.50
C THR A 104 -10.69 18.20 24.87
N CYS A 105 -9.66 17.35 25.01
CA CYS A 105 -8.99 17.10 26.28
C CYS A 105 -8.02 18.22 26.69
N LEU A 106 -7.47 18.96 25.72
CA LEU A 106 -6.52 20.03 25.95
C LEU A 106 -7.06 21.34 25.35
N PRO A 107 -8.05 22.00 25.97
CA PRO A 107 -8.57 23.28 25.49
C PRO A 107 -7.57 24.43 25.72
N GLY A 108 -7.88 25.63 25.21
CA GLY A 108 -7.10 26.84 25.51
C GLY A 108 -5.90 27.11 24.59
N LYS A 109 -5.32 28.31 24.69
CA LYS A 109 -4.17 28.75 23.88
C LYS A 109 -2.84 28.26 24.45
N GLU A 110 -2.78 28.10 25.76
CA GLU A 110 -1.66 27.56 26.53
C GLU A 110 -1.30 26.12 26.12
N ASN A 111 -2.27 25.34 25.66
CA ASN A 111 -2.05 23.98 25.17
C ASN A 111 -1.85 23.90 23.65
N LEU A 112 -1.79 25.03 22.94
CA LEU A 112 -1.65 25.06 21.49
C LEU A 112 -0.36 24.37 21.03
N GLU A 113 0.74 24.60 21.73
CA GLU A 113 2.03 23.98 21.41
C GLU A 113 1.97 22.47 21.58
N VAL A 114 1.38 21.98 22.67
CA VAL A 114 1.16 20.54 22.91
C VAL A 114 0.33 19.92 21.79
N ARG A 115 -0.78 20.55 21.40
CA ARG A 115 -1.62 20.06 20.29
C ARG A 115 -0.89 20.04 18.95
N LYS A 116 -0.09 21.07 18.65
CA LYS A 116 0.73 21.13 17.43
C LYS A 116 1.81 20.05 17.43
N THR A 117 2.47 19.82 18.56
CA THR A 117 3.49 18.79 18.70
C THR A 117 2.89 17.39 18.52
N ILE A 118 1.74 17.10 19.13
CA ILE A 118 1.03 15.82 18.92
C ILE A 118 0.65 15.65 17.44
N ALA A 119 0.07 16.68 16.81
CA ALA A 119 -0.31 16.63 15.39
C ALA A 119 0.89 16.36 14.47
N ARG A 120 2.03 17.02 14.75
CA ARG A 120 3.26 16.84 13.99
C ARG A 120 3.84 15.44 14.19
N TRP A 121 3.89 14.93 15.42
CA TRP A 121 4.38 13.58 15.69
C TRP A 121 3.47 12.49 15.11
N SER A 122 2.14 12.67 15.11
CA SER A 122 1.21 11.77 14.41
C SER A 122 1.44 11.77 12.91
N SER A 123 1.68 12.94 12.31
CA SER A 123 2.02 13.08 10.89
C SER A 123 3.38 12.47 10.57
N LEU A 124 4.37 12.64 11.45
CA LEU A 124 5.70 12.06 11.33
C LEU A 124 5.65 10.53 11.38
N GLN A 125 4.92 9.96 12.35
CA GLN A 125 4.72 8.51 12.40
C GLN A 125 4.05 8.01 11.12
N SER A 126 3.03 8.71 10.62
CA SER A 126 2.37 8.33 9.37
C SER A 126 3.37 8.33 8.21
N ALA A 127 4.19 9.38 8.08
CA ALA A 127 5.19 9.46 7.03
C ALA A 127 6.18 8.29 7.08
N ILE A 128 6.72 7.96 8.25
CA ILE A 128 7.66 6.84 8.45
C ILE A 128 6.97 5.49 8.22
N ALA A 129 5.71 5.32 8.64
CA ALA A 129 4.97 4.10 8.37
C ALA A 129 4.72 3.91 6.86
N TRP A 130 4.36 5.00 6.18
CA TRP A 130 4.12 4.98 4.73
C TRP A 130 5.38 4.77 3.90
N THR A 131 6.59 5.13 4.36
CA THR A 131 7.83 4.78 3.64
C THR A 131 8.08 3.27 3.64
N GLY A 132 7.66 2.56 4.70
CA GLY A 132 7.76 1.09 4.76
C GLY A 132 6.76 0.35 3.87
N ILE A 133 5.57 0.94 3.62
CA ILE A 133 4.46 0.28 2.90
C ILE A 133 4.29 0.80 1.46
N SER A 134 4.57 2.09 1.21
CA SER A 134 4.29 2.74 -0.07
C SER A 134 5.56 3.21 -0.78
N VAL A 135 5.82 2.62 -1.95
CA VAL A 135 6.93 3.03 -2.84
C VAL A 135 6.86 4.52 -3.22
N ARG A 136 5.65 5.09 -3.32
CA ARG A 136 5.49 6.51 -3.65
C ARG A 136 5.98 7.41 -2.51
N THR A 137 5.71 7.03 -1.27
CA THR A 137 6.17 7.78 -0.10
C THR A 137 7.66 7.55 0.14
N LEU A 138 8.16 6.32 -0.07
CA LEU A 138 9.59 6.03 -0.05
C LEU A 138 10.37 6.88 -1.06
N LYS A 139 9.85 7.06 -2.28
CA LYS A 139 10.47 7.96 -3.27
C LYS A 139 10.43 9.44 -2.87
N ARG A 140 9.49 9.84 -2.03
CA ARG A 140 9.37 11.22 -1.52
C ARG A 140 10.28 11.46 -0.32
N PHE A 141 10.46 10.45 0.52
CA PHE A 141 11.31 10.49 1.72
C PHE A 141 12.26 9.26 1.72
N PRO A 142 13.32 9.26 0.88
CA PRO A 142 14.22 8.12 0.79
C PRO A 142 15.10 7.93 2.02
N THR A 143 15.43 9.03 2.70
CA THR A 143 16.23 9.03 3.93
C THR A 143 15.51 9.82 5.01
N GLU A 144 15.81 9.54 6.28
CA GLU A 144 15.22 10.20 7.43
C GLU A 144 15.55 11.71 7.46
N ARG A 145 16.65 12.13 6.84
CA ARG A 145 16.98 13.55 6.66
C ARG A 145 15.93 14.31 5.86
N HIS A 146 15.27 13.66 4.89
CA HIS A 146 14.16 14.30 4.15
C HIS A 146 12.94 14.57 5.05
N LEU A 147 12.78 13.84 6.17
CA LEU A 147 11.74 14.13 7.16
C LEU A 147 12.06 15.40 7.96
N VAL A 148 13.34 15.67 8.20
CA VAL A 148 13.81 16.92 8.83
C VAL A 148 13.66 18.10 7.88
N GLU A 149 14.09 17.95 6.62
CA GLU A 149 13.96 18.97 5.57
C GLU A 149 12.50 19.36 5.31
N SER A 150 11.59 18.37 5.38
CA SER A 150 10.14 18.60 5.25
C SER A 150 9.47 19.14 6.51
N LYS A 151 10.25 19.45 7.57
CA LYS A 151 9.80 20.00 8.85
C LYS A 151 8.83 19.09 9.61
N LEU A 152 8.85 17.78 9.33
CA LEU A 152 8.11 16.79 10.12
C LEU A 152 8.85 16.43 11.41
N MET A 153 10.18 16.48 11.39
CA MET A 153 11.08 16.19 12.51
C MET A 153 12.03 17.38 12.73
N THR A 154 12.37 17.70 13.97
CA THR A 154 13.42 18.69 14.28
C THR A 154 14.80 18.03 14.30
N GLU A 155 15.89 18.82 14.27
CA GLU A 155 17.26 18.26 14.39
C GLU A 155 17.46 17.52 15.73
N GLU A 156 16.96 18.09 16.83
CA GLU A 156 17.04 17.44 18.16
C GLU A 156 16.30 16.09 18.18
N GLU A 157 15.13 16.03 17.55
CA GLU A 157 14.34 14.79 17.44
C GLU A 157 14.99 13.78 16.51
N TYR A 158 15.71 14.24 15.48
CA TYR A 158 16.47 13.38 14.59
C TYR A 158 17.58 12.66 15.36
N ASP A 159 18.32 13.38 16.20
CA ASP A 159 19.38 12.78 17.04
C ASP A 159 18.79 11.77 18.02
N LEU A 160 17.66 12.11 18.67
CA LEU A 160 16.91 11.19 19.53
C LEU A 160 16.45 9.95 18.76
N TYR A 161 15.90 10.11 17.55
CA TYR A 161 15.43 9.02 16.71
C TYR A 161 16.57 8.09 16.26
N MET A 162 17.73 8.66 15.96
CA MET A 162 18.92 7.90 15.57
C MET A 162 19.55 7.15 16.74
N SER A 163 19.50 7.72 17.96
CA SER A 163 20.02 7.05 19.16
C SER A 163 19.25 5.78 19.55
N VAL A 164 17.99 5.66 19.14
CA VAL A 164 17.18 4.47 19.42
C VAL A 164 17.66 3.33 18.53
N ASN A 165 18.14 2.23 19.14
CA ASN A 165 18.44 1.02 18.38
C ASN A 165 17.15 0.18 18.22
N ALA A 166 16.61 0.11 16.99
CA ALA A 166 15.49 -0.77 16.67
C ALA A 166 15.71 -1.38 15.28
N PRO A 167 16.12 -2.65 15.18
CA PRO A 167 16.46 -3.28 13.91
C PRO A 167 15.23 -3.53 13.03
N HIS A 168 14.03 -3.67 13.59
CA HIS A 168 12.83 -4.04 12.83
C HIS A 168 11.98 -2.82 12.39
N GLY A 169 12.61 -1.67 12.26
CA GLY A 169 11.96 -0.40 11.93
C GLY A 169 11.49 0.41 13.16
N LYS A 170 11.57 1.74 13.03
CA LYS A 170 11.37 2.72 14.11
C LYS A 170 10.07 3.52 13.99
N TRP A 171 9.11 3.05 13.20
CA TRP A 171 7.86 3.78 12.93
C TRP A 171 7.00 4.05 14.18
N PHE A 172 7.14 3.25 15.24
CA PHE A 172 6.41 3.45 16.50
C PHE A 172 7.01 4.53 17.41
N VAL A 173 8.24 4.99 17.15
CA VAL A 173 8.98 5.92 18.03
C VAL A 173 8.22 7.23 18.28
N PRO A 174 7.64 7.91 17.27
CA PRO A 174 6.89 9.14 17.54
C PRO A 174 5.63 8.93 18.38
N LEU A 175 5.02 7.72 18.36
CA LEU A 175 3.89 7.40 19.25
C LEU A 175 4.32 7.30 20.71
N LEU A 176 5.52 6.78 20.97
CA LEU A 176 6.10 6.77 22.32
C LEU A 176 6.35 8.18 22.84
N TRP A 177 6.79 9.10 21.97
CA TRP A 177 6.95 10.51 22.33
C TRP A 177 5.60 11.15 22.69
N ILE A 178 4.53 10.86 21.92
CA ILE A 178 3.17 11.30 22.25
C ILE A 178 2.75 10.76 23.62
N LEU A 179 2.94 9.46 23.89
CA LEU A 179 2.58 8.86 25.18
C LEU A 179 3.33 9.51 26.36
N ASN A 180 4.63 9.80 26.18
CA ASN A 180 5.43 10.47 27.20
C ASN A 180 4.97 11.90 27.44
N LEU A 181 4.60 12.63 26.38
CA LEU A 181 4.04 13.98 26.48
C LEU A 181 2.70 13.97 27.20
N LEU A 182 1.80 13.03 26.88
CA LEU A 182 0.52 12.86 27.57
C LEU A 182 0.72 12.53 29.06
N LYS A 183 1.68 11.66 29.38
CA LYS A 183 2.06 11.35 30.77
C LYS A 183 2.55 12.59 31.51
N GLN A 184 3.28 13.49 30.85
CA GLN A 184 3.67 14.77 31.42
C GLN A 184 2.46 15.67 31.69
N GLN A 185 1.52 15.78 30.75
CA GLN A 185 0.29 16.57 30.95
C GLN A 185 -0.56 16.06 32.13
N LEU A 186 -0.58 14.74 32.36
CA LEU A 186 -1.23 14.14 33.53
C LEU A 186 -0.53 14.53 34.85
N ARG A 187 0.81 14.50 34.88
CA ARG A 187 1.59 14.92 36.06
C ARG A 187 1.38 16.40 36.39
N GLU A 188 1.28 17.23 35.36
CA GLU A 188 0.97 18.66 35.48
C GLU A 188 -0.50 18.94 35.83
N ARG A 189 -1.33 17.89 36.00
CA ARG A 189 -2.78 17.97 36.26
C ARG A 189 -3.56 18.78 35.22
N ARG A 190 -3.04 18.85 33.99
CA ARG A 190 -3.72 19.50 32.85
C ARG A 190 -4.78 18.60 32.22
N ILE A 191 -4.61 17.29 32.34
CA ILE A 191 -5.59 16.29 31.92
C ILE A 191 -5.95 15.38 33.10
N ASP A 192 -7.19 14.90 33.11
CA ASP A 192 -7.64 13.90 34.08
C ASP A 192 -7.39 12.47 33.58
N THR A 193 -7.49 11.49 34.49
CA THR A 193 -7.28 10.05 34.20
C THR A 193 -8.23 9.54 33.12
N VAL A 194 -9.48 10.00 33.11
CA VAL A 194 -10.46 9.64 32.08
C VAL A 194 -10.05 10.18 30.70
N GLN A 195 -9.60 11.43 30.65
CA GLN A 195 -9.12 12.06 29.41
C GLN A 195 -7.85 11.37 28.90
N MET A 196 -6.94 10.97 29.80
CA MET A 196 -5.76 10.18 29.47
C MET A 196 -6.15 8.86 28.80
N GLN A 197 -7.09 8.11 29.37
CA GLN A 197 -7.56 6.86 28.79
C GLN A 197 -8.17 7.08 27.39
N MET A 198 -9.03 8.10 27.24
CA MET A 198 -9.61 8.44 25.93
C MET A 198 -8.54 8.73 24.87
N LEU A 199 -7.50 9.49 25.23
CA LEU A 199 -6.41 9.82 24.32
C LEU A 199 -5.56 8.60 23.94
N VAL A 200 -5.22 7.77 24.92
CA VAL A 200 -4.44 6.55 24.71
C VAL A 200 -5.21 5.56 23.83
N ASP A 201 -6.51 5.39 24.06
CA ASP A 201 -7.36 4.51 23.24
C ASP A 201 -7.40 4.96 21.77
N GLN A 202 -7.51 6.27 21.51
CA GLN A 202 -7.46 6.77 20.12
C GLN A 202 -6.07 6.63 19.50
N LEU A 203 -5.01 6.80 20.30
CA LEU A 203 -3.63 6.62 19.84
C LEU A 203 -3.37 5.16 19.44
N TYR A 204 -3.85 4.19 20.23
CA TYR A 204 -3.72 2.77 19.88
C TYR A 204 -4.53 2.40 18.65
N LYS A 205 -5.77 2.88 18.51
CA LYS A 205 -6.55 2.68 17.28
C LYS A 205 -5.83 3.22 16.04
N PHE A 206 -5.19 4.38 16.16
CA PHE A 206 -4.40 4.97 15.09
C PHE A 206 -3.15 4.13 14.76
N ARG A 207 -2.45 3.61 15.78
CA ARG A 207 -1.32 2.70 15.62
C ARG A 207 -1.73 1.39 14.95
N ASP A 208 -2.86 0.83 15.36
CA ASP A 208 -3.29 -0.51 14.94
C ASP A 208 -3.65 -0.56 13.47
N GLY A 209 -4.21 0.50 12.88
CA GLY A 209 -4.43 0.49 11.44
C GLY A 209 -3.14 0.48 10.63
N PHE A 210 -2.08 1.20 11.06
CA PHE A 210 -0.76 1.04 10.43
C PHE A 210 -0.16 -0.34 10.66
N ALA A 211 -0.32 -0.92 11.85
CA ALA A 211 0.14 -2.28 12.13
C ALA A 211 -0.53 -3.30 11.19
N MET A 212 -1.84 -3.18 10.97
CA MET A 212 -2.55 -4.03 10.02
C MET A 212 -2.06 -3.83 8.58
N LEU A 213 -1.81 -2.59 8.15
CA LEU A 213 -1.23 -2.34 6.82
C LEU A 213 0.15 -2.99 6.64
N TYR A 214 0.99 -2.99 7.69
CA TYR A 214 2.26 -3.73 7.68
C TYR A 214 2.04 -5.24 7.54
N VAL A 215 1.04 -5.81 8.20
CA VAL A 215 0.68 -7.23 8.04
C VAL A 215 0.25 -7.53 6.60
N TYR A 216 -0.53 -6.65 5.96
CA TYR A 216 -0.91 -6.82 4.55
C TYR A 216 0.27 -6.71 3.58
N ASP A 217 1.27 -5.86 3.86
CA ASP A 217 2.51 -5.81 3.06
C ASP A 217 3.36 -7.08 3.24
N TRP A 218 3.43 -7.57 4.47
CA TRP A 218 4.23 -8.75 4.82
C TRP A 218 3.60 -10.04 4.27
N VAL A 219 2.31 -10.24 4.50
CA VAL A 219 1.57 -11.45 4.13
C VAL A 219 0.88 -11.23 2.79
N LYS A 220 1.56 -11.56 1.69
CA LYS A 220 1.00 -11.46 0.33
C LYS A 220 -0.09 -12.52 0.07
N VAL A 221 -0.91 -12.32 -0.96
CA VAL A 221 -1.88 -13.34 -1.40
C VAL A 221 -1.12 -14.61 -1.76
N PRO A 222 -1.41 -15.77 -1.13
CA PRO A 222 -0.73 -17.00 -1.44
C PRO A 222 -1.09 -17.42 -2.87
N LEU A 223 -0.13 -17.31 -3.78
CA LEU A 223 -0.22 -17.92 -5.10
C LEU A 223 0.10 -19.41 -4.91
N ARG A 224 -0.85 -20.29 -5.21
CA ARG A 224 -0.66 -21.74 -5.09
C ARG A 224 0.54 -22.18 -5.96
N GLY A 225 1.64 -22.55 -5.30
CA GLY A 225 2.73 -23.35 -5.86
C GLY A 225 3.81 -22.58 -6.63
N ARG A 226 4.78 -22.00 -5.91
CA ARG A 226 6.19 -22.02 -6.33
C ARG A 226 7.10 -21.82 -5.11
N GLU A 227 8.29 -22.37 -5.22
CA GLU A 227 9.30 -22.63 -4.19
C GLU A 227 9.93 -21.36 -3.57
N ASP A 228 9.11 -20.50 -2.98
CA ASP A 228 9.53 -19.17 -2.55
C ASP A 228 9.87 -19.09 -1.05
N GLN A 229 10.46 -20.15 -0.49
CA GLN A 229 11.19 -20.04 0.79
C GLN A 229 12.45 -19.15 0.64
N GLU A 230 12.92 -18.90 -0.58
CA GLU A 230 14.06 -18.01 -0.87
C GLU A 230 13.71 -16.51 -0.80
N TRP A 231 12.43 -16.11 -0.91
CA TRP A 231 12.07 -14.69 -0.86
C TRP A 231 12.03 -14.08 0.55
N PHE A 232 12.12 -14.91 1.58
CA PHE A 232 12.17 -14.45 2.98
C PHE A 232 13.59 -14.05 3.43
N SER A 233 14.64 -14.36 2.66
CA SER A 233 16.04 -14.08 3.05
C SER A 233 16.61 -12.77 2.49
N GLU A 234 15.96 -12.11 1.51
CA GLU A 234 16.58 -11.01 0.75
C GLU A 234 16.06 -9.59 1.04
N ARG A 235 15.25 -9.35 2.07
CA ARG A 235 15.08 -7.96 2.54
C ARG A 235 16.23 -7.63 3.51
N PRO A 236 17.16 -6.72 3.18
CA PRO A 236 18.02 -6.14 4.20
C PRO A 236 17.11 -5.47 5.21
N VAL A 237 17.18 -5.96 6.44
CA VAL A 237 16.59 -5.36 7.62
C VAL A 237 17.24 -3.98 7.75
N SER A 238 16.53 -2.93 7.33
CA SER A 238 16.91 -1.53 7.51
C SER A 238 16.44 -1.03 8.86
#